data_AF-A0A946QLI2-F1
#
_entry.id   AF-A0A946QLI2-F1
#
_cell.length_a   1.000
_cell.length_b   1.000
_cell.length_c   1.000
_cell.angle_alpha   90.00
_cell.angle_beta   90.00
_cell.angle_gamma   90.00
#
_symmetry.space_group_name_H-M   'P 1'
#
loop_
_entity.id
_entity.type
_entity.pdbx_description
1 polymer ?
#
loop_
_entity_poly.entity_id
_entity_poly.type
_entity_poly.pdbx_seq_one_letter_code
_entity_poly.pdbx_strand_id
1 'polypeptide(L)'
;MVLRVQQLETDVRRLNGQLEEALEALRQLEAQTLERYVDIDRRLAAGNGVGGSTGSTGEGGSPSGALSEANDSQKTVQSPNTSPAVDAEAGEEAAYRAAYELVRLKEFDDAVTAFEGFLAEFPFGRYAPNAHYWMGELYLVITPPDPELARQNFKLLLDQYPADAKVPDALYKLGRVQFIKGNRQRSREYLDEVIREYPSHAAAQLARQFLLENF
;
A
#
# COMPACT_ATOMS: atom_id res chain seq x y z
N MET A 1 -47.86 -25.23 4.67
CA MET A 1 -46.42 -25.42 4.36
C MET A 1 -45.92 -24.57 3.18
N VAL A 2 -46.73 -24.34 2.14
CA VAL A 2 -46.34 -23.56 0.94
C VAL A 2 -45.88 -22.12 1.25
N LEU A 3 -46.47 -21.46 2.25
CA LEU A 3 -46.08 -20.09 2.65
C LEU A 3 -44.65 -19.99 3.18
N ARG A 4 -44.17 -21.00 3.92
CA ARG A 4 -42.84 -21.00 4.54
C ARG A 4 -41.73 -21.17 3.47
N VAL A 5 -42.03 -21.95 2.44
CA VAL A 5 -41.11 -22.19 1.31
C VAL A 5 -40.99 -20.92 0.45
N GLN A 6 -42.11 -20.25 0.13
CA GLN A 6 -42.05 -18.96 -0.57
C GLN A 6 -41.28 -17.88 0.21
N GLN A 7 -41.42 -17.85 1.53
CA GLN A 7 -40.72 -16.88 2.37
C GLN A 7 -39.20 -17.14 2.37
N LEU A 8 -38.79 -18.41 2.45
CA LEU A 8 -37.40 -18.82 2.32
C LEU A 8 -36.81 -18.52 0.93
N GLU A 9 -37.55 -18.75 -0.14
CA GLU A 9 -37.10 -18.42 -1.51
C GLU A 9 -36.95 -16.91 -1.74
N THR A 10 -37.75 -16.11 -1.03
CA THR A 10 -37.66 -14.65 -1.07
C THR A 10 -36.46 -14.17 -0.25
N ASP A 11 -36.24 -14.77 0.91
CA ASP A 11 -35.07 -14.47 1.74
C ASP A 11 -33.76 -14.90 1.08
N VAL A 12 -33.68 -16.07 0.42
CA VAL A 12 -32.50 -16.51 -0.32
C VAL A 12 -32.19 -15.57 -1.49
N ARG A 13 -33.21 -15.13 -2.24
CA ARG A 13 -33.01 -14.14 -3.31
C ARG A 13 -32.53 -12.80 -2.77
N ARG A 14 -33.10 -12.35 -1.65
CA ARG A 14 -32.69 -11.12 -0.98
C ARG A 14 -31.25 -11.22 -0.46
N LEU A 15 -30.89 -12.33 0.18
CA LEU A 15 -29.55 -12.61 0.68
C LEU A 15 -28.52 -12.69 -0.45
N ASN A 16 -28.84 -13.35 -1.56
CA ASN A 16 -27.96 -13.41 -2.73
C ASN A 16 -27.74 -12.03 -3.35
N GLY A 17 -28.79 -11.20 -3.43
CA GLY A 17 -28.65 -9.81 -3.88
C GLY A 17 -27.78 -8.96 -2.95
N GLN A 18 -27.95 -9.12 -1.63
CA GLN A 18 -27.10 -8.44 -0.63
C GLN A 18 -25.64 -8.92 -0.70
N LEU A 19 -25.41 -10.20 -1.02
CA LEU A 19 -24.07 -10.76 -1.19
C LEU A 19 -23.39 -10.20 -2.46
N GLU A 20 -24.09 -10.15 -3.58
CA GLU A 20 -23.58 -9.54 -4.81
C GLU A 20 -23.25 -8.06 -4.62
N GLU A 21 -24.11 -7.31 -3.93
CA GLU A 21 -23.87 -5.91 -3.57
C GLU A 21 -22.66 -5.75 -2.65
N ALA A 22 -22.52 -6.62 -1.65
CA ALA A 22 -21.36 -6.64 -0.76
C ALA A 22 -20.06 -6.97 -1.49
N LEU A 23 -20.08 -7.94 -2.41
CA LEU A 23 -18.93 -8.33 -3.23
C LEU A 23 -18.52 -7.22 -4.19
N GLU A 24 -19.47 -6.52 -4.80
CA GLU A 24 -19.18 -5.42 -5.70
C GLU A 24 -18.65 -4.20 -4.93
N ALA A 25 -19.23 -3.92 -3.75
CA ALA A 25 -18.68 -2.92 -2.83
C ALA A 25 -17.26 -3.29 -2.39
N LEU A 26 -16.97 -4.57 -2.15
CA LEU A 26 -15.62 -5.05 -1.84
C LEU A 26 -14.66 -4.82 -3.00
N ARG A 27 -15.05 -5.16 -4.23
CA ARG A 27 -14.23 -4.92 -5.42
C ARG A 27 -13.97 -3.44 -5.62
N GLN A 28 -14.98 -2.60 -5.44
CA GLN A 28 -14.83 -1.15 -5.53
C GLN A 28 -13.94 -0.63 -4.41
N LEU A 29 -14.05 -1.16 -3.19
CA LEU A 29 -13.18 -0.79 -2.07
C LEU A 29 -11.74 -1.23 -2.32
N GLU A 30 -11.52 -2.47 -2.80
CA GLU A 30 -10.20 -2.98 -3.17
C GLU A 30 -9.60 -2.14 -4.30
N ALA A 31 -10.38 -1.82 -5.34
CA ALA A 31 -9.95 -0.94 -6.42
C ALA A 31 -9.63 0.47 -5.93
N GLN A 32 -10.44 1.04 -5.04
CA GLN A 32 -10.18 2.33 -4.40
C GLN A 32 -8.96 2.30 -3.50
N THR A 33 -8.72 1.20 -2.77
CA THR A 33 -7.51 1.04 -1.97
C THR A 33 -6.30 0.92 -2.88
N LEU A 34 -6.38 0.16 -3.97
CA LEU A 34 -5.33 0.04 -4.97
C LEU A 34 -5.03 1.39 -5.64
N GLU A 35 -6.05 2.12 -6.06
CA GLU A 35 -5.92 3.46 -6.64
C GLU A 35 -5.32 4.44 -5.63
N ARG A 36 -5.76 4.39 -4.37
CA ARG A 36 -5.16 5.15 -3.28
C ARG A 36 -3.71 4.73 -3.02
N TYR A 37 -3.34 3.45 -3.15
CA TYR A 37 -1.94 3.02 -3.05
C TYR A 37 -1.12 3.52 -4.22
N VAL A 38 -1.65 3.46 -5.44
CA VAL A 38 -0.99 3.99 -6.64
C VAL A 38 -0.78 5.49 -6.46
N ASP A 39 -1.76 6.22 -5.94
CA ASP A 39 -1.67 7.67 -5.70
C ASP A 39 -0.74 8.02 -4.54
N ILE A 40 -0.76 7.25 -3.45
CA ILE A 40 0.17 7.43 -2.32
C ILE A 40 1.59 7.13 -2.77
N ASP A 41 1.80 6.03 -3.49
CA ASP A 41 3.11 5.66 -4.04
C ASP A 41 3.58 6.69 -5.06
N ARG A 42 2.67 7.23 -5.89
CA ARG A 42 2.97 8.31 -6.84
C ARG A 42 3.30 9.63 -6.15
N ARG A 43 2.62 9.96 -5.04
CA ARG A 43 2.90 11.16 -4.24
C ARG A 43 4.18 11.04 -3.44
N LEU A 44 4.45 9.86 -2.90
CA LEU A 44 5.74 9.52 -2.30
C LEU A 44 6.83 9.68 -3.37
N ALA A 45 6.67 9.02 -4.52
CA ALA A 45 7.55 9.08 -5.70
C ALA A 45 7.51 10.39 -6.49
N ALA A 46 6.80 11.41 -6.02
CA ALA A 46 6.81 12.75 -6.58
C ALA A 46 7.34 13.79 -5.57
N GLY A 47 7.83 13.34 -4.40
CA GLY A 47 8.47 14.19 -3.41
C GLY A 47 7.52 15.21 -2.80
N ASN A 48 6.63 14.78 -1.88
CA ASN A 48 6.20 15.66 -0.80
C ASN A 48 5.60 14.88 0.38
N GLY A 49 6.34 14.89 1.50
CA GLY A 49 5.79 14.52 2.80
C GLY A 49 4.86 15.63 3.29
N VAL A 50 3.57 15.33 3.38
CA VAL A 50 2.69 15.96 4.36
C VAL A 50 1.80 14.85 4.90
N GLY A 51 2.07 14.47 6.16
CA GLY A 51 1.16 13.66 6.94
C GLY A 51 -0.24 14.29 6.91
N GLY A 52 -1.22 13.48 6.54
CA GLY A 52 -2.63 13.88 6.53
C GLY A 52 -3.13 14.12 7.95
N SER A 53 -2.98 15.35 8.43
CA SER A 53 -3.87 15.95 9.41
C SER A 53 -4.53 17.18 8.77
N THR A 54 -5.79 17.01 8.41
CA THR A 54 -6.92 17.95 8.56
C THR A 54 -6.61 19.42 8.86
N GLY A 55 -7.15 20.34 8.04
CA GLY A 55 -7.51 21.68 8.51
C GLY A 55 -7.55 22.82 7.49
N SER A 56 -8.74 23.09 6.94
CA SER A 56 -9.36 24.42 6.73
C SER A 56 -8.72 25.49 5.82
N THR A 57 -9.43 25.72 4.71
CA THR A 57 -9.85 26.97 4.06
C THR A 57 -9.33 28.31 4.63
N GLY A 58 -8.75 29.13 3.74
CA GLY A 58 -8.54 30.57 3.96
C GLY A 58 -7.86 31.27 2.78
N GLU A 59 -8.65 31.90 1.93
CA GLU A 59 -8.26 32.79 0.83
C GLU A 59 -7.50 34.04 1.29
N GLY A 60 -6.60 34.56 0.43
CA GLY A 60 -6.40 36.00 0.27
C GLY A 60 -4.96 36.51 0.16
N GLY A 61 -4.56 36.96 -1.04
CA GLY A 61 -3.69 38.13 -1.20
C GLY A 61 -2.32 37.93 -1.86
N SER A 62 -2.21 38.30 -3.14
CA SER A 62 -0.96 38.51 -3.91
C SER A 62 -0.35 39.93 -3.64
N PRO A 63 0.70 40.42 -4.36
CA PRO A 63 2.04 40.57 -3.79
C PRO A 63 2.61 42.02 -3.89
N SER A 64 3.72 42.30 -3.20
CA SER A 64 4.57 43.50 -3.40
C SER A 64 5.93 43.19 -2.75
N GLY A 65 7.12 43.31 -3.34
CA GLY A 65 7.61 44.11 -4.45
C GLY A 65 8.75 44.99 -3.93
N ALA A 66 10.02 44.64 -4.17
CA ALA A 66 11.14 45.57 -4.36
C ALA A 66 12.49 44.85 -4.59
N LEU A 67 13.20 45.36 -5.59
CA LEU A 67 14.48 44.95 -6.15
C LEU A 67 15.65 45.55 -5.37
N SER A 68 16.80 44.87 -5.35
CA SER A 68 18.10 45.53 -5.24
C SER A 68 19.20 44.71 -5.95
N GLU A 69 19.54 45.14 -7.16
CA GLU A 69 20.84 44.98 -7.83
C GLU A 69 21.89 45.85 -7.07
N ALA A 70 23.22 45.70 -7.10
CA ALA A 70 24.21 44.83 -7.73
C ALA A 70 25.55 45.05 -6.98
N ASN A 71 26.49 44.09 -7.00
CA ASN A 71 27.80 44.28 -7.66
C ASN A 71 28.67 43.00 -7.69
N ASP A 72 28.96 42.61 -8.92
CA ASP A 72 30.14 41.98 -9.54
C ASP A 72 31.24 41.22 -8.75
N SER A 73 31.44 40.00 -9.25
CA SER A 73 32.71 39.25 -9.44
C SER A 73 33.66 38.97 -8.28
N GLN A 74 33.70 37.69 -7.86
CA GLN A 74 34.92 36.88 -8.06
C GLN A 74 34.66 35.36 -7.96
N LYS A 75 35.13 34.70 -9.01
CA LYS A 75 35.16 33.25 -9.27
C LYS A 75 36.15 32.56 -8.33
N THR A 76 35.65 31.73 -7.41
CA THR A 76 36.44 30.63 -6.81
C THR A 76 35.53 29.45 -6.48
N VAL A 77 35.74 28.36 -7.24
CA VAL A 77 35.43 26.95 -6.91
C VAL A 77 34.08 26.66 -6.24
N GLN A 78 33.08 26.38 -7.08
CA GLN A 78 31.96 25.53 -6.69
C GLN A 78 32.51 24.12 -6.41
N SER A 79 32.68 23.79 -5.14
CA SER A 79 32.53 22.40 -4.70
C SER A 79 31.05 22.04 -4.91
N PRO A 80 30.70 21.02 -5.71
CA PRO A 80 29.41 20.39 -5.56
C PRO A 80 29.50 19.60 -4.25
N ASN A 81 29.20 20.26 -3.13
CA ASN A 81 28.90 19.53 -1.90
C ASN A 81 27.43 19.11 -1.99
N THR A 82 27.11 18.23 -2.96
CA THR A 82 25.89 17.44 -2.88
C THR A 82 26.12 16.45 -1.76
N SER A 83 25.33 16.60 -0.70
CA SER A 83 25.38 15.71 0.45
C SER A 83 25.02 14.30 -0.05
N PRO A 84 25.79 13.25 0.28
CA PRO A 84 25.51 11.89 -0.21
C PRO A 84 24.10 11.39 0.13
N ALA A 85 23.42 12.01 1.11
CA ALA A 85 22.04 11.71 1.48
C ALA A 85 21.00 12.16 0.42
N VAL A 86 21.13 13.32 -0.21
CA VAL A 86 20.16 13.79 -1.22
C VAL A 86 20.32 13.04 -2.55
N ASP A 87 21.55 12.69 -2.92
CA ASP A 87 21.81 11.88 -4.11
C ASP A 87 21.34 10.42 -3.90
N ALA A 88 21.47 9.87 -2.67
CA ALA A 88 20.94 8.56 -2.31
C ALA A 88 19.41 8.54 -2.29
N GLU A 89 18.73 9.57 -1.78
CA GLU A 89 17.26 9.67 -1.77
C GLU A 89 16.66 9.79 -3.18
N ALA A 90 17.35 10.50 -4.09
CA ALA A 90 16.97 10.60 -5.49
C ALA A 90 17.21 9.29 -6.25
N GLY A 91 18.31 8.59 -5.94
CA GLY A 91 18.61 7.25 -6.47
C GLY A 91 17.58 6.21 -6.03
N GLU A 92 17.22 6.22 -4.74
CA GLU A 92 16.22 5.32 -4.16
C GLU A 92 14.85 5.47 -4.87
N GLU A 93 14.37 6.70 -5.03
CA GLU A 93 13.09 6.95 -5.70
C GLU A 93 13.07 6.49 -7.15
N ALA A 94 14.16 6.74 -7.88
CA ALA A 94 14.28 6.32 -9.26
C ALA A 94 14.28 4.78 -9.37
N ALA A 95 14.99 4.09 -8.48
CA ALA A 95 15.03 2.63 -8.42
C ALA A 95 13.65 2.04 -8.07
N TYR A 96 12.98 2.58 -7.06
CA TYR A 96 11.63 2.15 -6.69
C TYR A 96 10.64 2.35 -7.84
N ARG A 97 10.64 3.53 -8.48
CA ARG A 97 9.75 3.82 -9.61
C ARG A 97 10.00 2.88 -10.79
N ALA A 98 11.27 2.57 -11.09
CA ALA A 98 11.61 1.63 -12.16
C ALA A 98 11.05 0.22 -11.88
N ALA A 99 11.21 -0.28 -10.64
CA ALA A 99 10.64 -1.56 -10.23
C ALA A 99 9.10 -1.54 -10.29
N TYR A 100 8.48 -0.45 -9.87
CA TYR A 100 7.03 -0.31 -9.89
C TYR A 100 6.43 -0.24 -11.30
N GLU A 101 7.11 0.39 -12.27
CA GLU A 101 6.64 0.40 -13.65
C GLU A 101 6.51 -1.01 -14.24
N LEU A 102 7.38 -1.95 -13.85
CA LEU A 102 7.27 -3.37 -14.25
C LEU A 102 5.98 -4.00 -13.71
N VAL A 103 5.57 -3.66 -12.47
CA VAL A 103 4.26 -4.07 -11.92
C VAL A 103 3.11 -3.55 -12.77
N ARG A 104 3.17 -2.28 -13.20
CA ARG A 104 2.14 -1.66 -14.04
C ARG A 104 2.07 -2.31 -15.42
N LEU A 105 3.21 -2.71 -15.98
CA LEU A 105 3.32 -3.45 -17.24
C LEU A 105 2.95 -4.94 -17.09
N LYS A 106 2.71 -5.40 -15.85
CA LYS A 106 2.43 -6.81 -15.50
C LYS A 106 3.59 -7.76 -15.80
N GLU A 107 4.81 -7.22 -15.85
CA GLU A 107 6.05 -7.97 -15.98
C GLU A 107 6.47 -8.43 -14.57
N PHE A 108 5.72 -9.38 -14.00
CA PHE A 108 5.82 -9.71 -12.58
C PHE A 108 7.15 -10.34 -12.17
N ASP A 109 7.71 -11.22 -13.00
CA ASP A 109 9.02 -11.85 -12.72
C ASP A 109 10.15 -10.80 -12.74
N ASP A 110 10.11 -9.88 -13.70
CA ASP A 110 11.08 -8.77 -13.78
C ASP A 110 10.88 -7.78 -12.62
N ALA A 111 9.63 -7.51 -12.23
CA ALA A 111 9.31 -6.67 -11.09
C ALA A 111 9.86 -7.24 -9.77
N VAL A 112 9.76 -8.57 -9.56
CA VAL A 112 10.38 -9.24 -8.40
C VAL A 112 11.88 -9.00 -8.40
N THR A 113 12.56 -9.25 -9.54
CA THR A 113 14.00 -9.04 -9.67
C THR A 113 14.39 -7.59 -9.36
N ALA A 114 13.62 -6.63 -9.86
CA ALA A 114 13.87 -5.21 -9.62
C ALA A 114 13.67 -4.80 -8.15
N PHE A 115 12.63 -5.31 -7.48
CA PHE A 115 12.41 -5.05 -6.06
C PHE A 115 13.41 -5.76 -5.14
N GLU A 116 13.90 -6.95 -5.52
CA GLU A 116 15.02 -7.61 -4.83
C GLU A 116 16.28 -6.74 -4.89
N GLY A 117 16.61 -6.22 -6.08
CA GLY A 117 17.73 -5.28 -6.25
C GLY A 117 17.53 -4.00 -5.44
N PHE A 118 16.33 -3.42 -5.49
CA PHE A 118 15.97 -2.24 -4.70
C PHE A 118 16.19 -2.46 -3.19
N LEU A 119 15.69 -3.56 -2.65
CA LEU A 119 15.81 -3.87 -1.21
C LEU A 119 17.24 -4.26 -0.81
N ALA A 120 18.06 -4.75 -1.73
CA ALA A 120 19.48 -4.98 -1.49
C ALA A 120 20.27 -3.67 -1.40
N GLU A 121 19.92 -2.67 -2.23
CA GLU A 121 20.59 -1.37 -2.27
C GLU A 121 20.07 -0.40 -1.20
N PHE A 122 18.76 -0.41 -0.94
CA PHE A 122 18.07 0.50 -0.02
C PHE A 122 17.28 -0.27 1.07
N PRO A 123 17.91 -1.14 1.87
CA PRO A 123 17.22 -2.04 2.80
C PRO A 123 16.43 -1.32 3.91
N PHE A 124 16.77 -0.07 4.22
CA PHE A 124 16.10 0.78 5.23
C PHE A 124 15.67 2.12 4.65
N GLY A 125 15.53 2.19 3.33
CA GLY A 125 15.10 3.40 2.62
C GLY A 125 13.64 3.76 2.90
N ARG A 126 13.25 4.99 2.56
CA ARG A 126 11.87 5.47 2.73
C ARG A 126 10.84 4.65 1.96
N TYR A 127 11.21 3.98 0.87
CA TYR A 127 10.33 3.09 0.09
C TYR A 127 10.50 1.62 0.44
N ALA A 128 11.41 1.24 1.34
CA ALA A 128 11.58 -0.16 1.76
C ALA A 128 10.29 -0.80 2.31
N PRO A 129 9.45 -0.13 3.15
CA PRO A 129 8.16 -0.69 3.54
C PRO A 129 7.27 -0.98 2.32
N ASN A 130 7.22 -0.05 1.37
CA ASN A 130 6.41 -0.20 0.17
C ASN A 130 6.93 -1.34 -0.73
N ALA A 131 8.25 -1.47 -0.87
CA ALA A 131 8.86 -2.54 -1.64
C ALA A 131 8.57 -3.91 -1.03
N HIS A 132 8.64 -4.07 0.30
CA HIS A 132 8.20 -5.30 0.97
C HIS A 132 6.70 -5.58 0.74
N TYR A 133 5.85 -4.56 0.77
CA TYR A 133 4.44 -4.73 0.45
C TYR A 133 4.24 -5.26 -0.98
N TRP A 134 4.91 -4.65 -1.97
CA TRP A 134 4.82 -5.07 -3.37
C TRP A 134 5.39 -6.46 -3.60
N MET A 135 6.51 -6.81 -2.98
CA MET A 135 7.06 -8.17 -3.01
C MET A 135 6.05 -9.19 -2.46
N GLY A 136 5.37 -8.84 -1.38
CA GLY A 136 4.27 -9.64 -0.82
C GLY A 136 3.18 -9.97 -1.83
N GLU A 137 2.71 -8.95 -2.57
CA GLU A 137 1.69 -9.11 -3.61
C GLU A 137 2.22 -9.84 -4.85
N LEU A 138 3.43 -9.52 -5.30
CA LEU A 138 4.06 -10.11 -6.48
C LEU A 138 4.24 -11.61 -6.33
N TYR A 139 4.74 -12.07 -5.18
CA TYR A 139 4.89 -13.50 -4.93
C TYR A 139 3.56 -14.28 -4.95
N LEU A 140 2.41 -13.62 -4.84
CA LEU A 140 1.10 -14.28 -4.99
C LEU A 140 0.63 -14.39 -6.45
N VAL A 141 1.22 -13.63 -7.38
CA VAL A 141 0.76 -13.54 -8.78
C VAL A 141 1.78 -14.02 -9.81
N ILE A 142 3.06 -14.15 -9.44
CA ILE A 142 4.06 -14.83 -10.29
C ILE A 142 3.71 -16.30 -10.51
N THR A 143 4.33 -16.92 -11.51
CA THR A 143 4.04 -18.32 -11.89
C THR A 143 5.31 -19.19 -11.80
N PRO A 144 5.38 -20.17 -10.88
CA PRO A 144 4.38 -20.51 -9.87
C PRO A 144 4.32 -19.51 -8.71
N PRO A 145 3.16 -19.35 -8.04
CA PRO A 145 3.05 -18.46 -6.88
C PRO A 145 3.79 -19.05 -5.68
N ASP A 146 4.35 -18.17 -4.85
CA ASP A 146 5.03 -18.50 -3.59
C ASP A 146 4.42 -17.75 -2.39
N PRO A 147 3.38 -18.33 -1.76
CA PRO A 147 2.77 -17.76 -0.56
C PRO A 147 3.71 -17.70 0.66
N GLU A 148 4.80 -18.48 0.70
CA GLU A 148 5.76 -18.40 1.81
C GLU A 148 6.63 -17.15 1.67
N LEU A 149 7.13 -16.83 0.49
CA LEU A 149 7.86 -15.58 0.23
C LEU A 149 6.96 -14.36 0.39
N ALA A 150 5.69 -14.46 -0.03
CA ALA A 150 4.70 -13.41 0.22
C ALA A 150 4.54 -13.13 1.73
N ARG A 151 4.37 -14.20 2.53
CA ARG A 151 4.24 -14.12 4.00
C ARG A 151 5.48 -13.48 4.62
N GLN A 152 6.67 -13.84 4.17
CA GLN A 152 7.93 -13.32 4.71
C GLN A 152 8.02 -11.81 4.51
N ASN A 153 7.69 -11.31 3.32
CA ASN A 153 7.77 -9.89 3.00
C ASN A 153 6.76 -9.04 3.78
N PHE A 154 5.49 -9.47 3.85
CA PHE A 154 4.52 -8.76 4.70
C PHE A 154 4.94 -8.77 6.16
N LYS A 155 5.46 -9.90 6.67
CA LYS A 155 5.96 -9.96 8.04
C LYS A 155 7.15 -9.02 8.26
N LEU A 156 8.07 -8.94 7.30
CA LEU A 156 9.22 -8.05 7.39
C LEU A 156 8.81 -6.59 7.46
N LEU A 157 7.79 -6.18 6.69
CA LEU A 157 7.18 -4.86 6.80
C LEU A 157 6.68 -4.59 8.22
N LEU A 158 5.89 -5.50 8.78
CA LEU A 158 5.34 -5.36 10.14
C LEU A 158 6.41 -5.30 11.22
N ASP A 159 7.44 -6.14 11.10
CA ASP A 159 8.49 -6.28 12.10
C ASP A 159 9.50 -5.11 12.05
N GLN A 160 9.86 -4.63 10.86
CA GLN A 160 10.86 -3.57 10.69
C GLN A 160 10.27 -2.16 10.65
N TYR A 161 9.02 -2.01 10.19
CA TYR A 161 8.38 -0.72 9.96
C TYR A 161 7.02 -0.63 10.68
N PRO A 162 6.96 -0.84 12.00
CA PRO A 162 5.68 -0.95 12.73
C PRO A 162 4.84 0.33 12.77
N ALA A 163 5.42 1.48 12.39
CA ALA A 163 4.72 2.77 12.33
C ALA A 163 4.38 3.21 10.89
N ASP A 164 4.68 2.38 9.88
CA ASP A 164 4.43 2.73 8.49
C ASP A 164 2.93 2.73 8.16
N ALA A 165 2.52 3.61 7.24
CA ALA A 165 1.13 3.74 6.83
C ALA A 165 0.55 2.47 6.16
N LYS A 166 1.40 1.59 5.62
CA LYS A 166 0.98 0.30 5.03
C LYS A 166 0.83 -0.83 6.04
N VAL A 167 1.17 -0.63 7.32
CA VAL A 167 1.05 -1.68 8.35
C VAL A 167 -0.34 -2.29 8.43
N PRO A 168 -1.45 -1.53 8.46
CA PRO A 168 -2.80 -2.11 8.52
C PRO A 168 -3.10 -3.03 7.33
N ASP A 169 -2.61 -2.64 6.15
CA ASP A 169 -2.83 -3.35 4.91
C ASP A 169 -1.97 -4.60 4.81
N ALA A 170 -0.69 -4.49 5.16
CA ALA A 170 0.24 -5.61 5.25
C ALA A 170 -0.26 -6.68 6.24
N LEU A 171 -0.84 -6.26 7.37
CA LEU A 171 -1.41 -7.16 8.36
C LEU A 171 -2.65 -7.90 7.83
N TYR A 172 -3.54 -7.19 7.12
CA TYR A 172 -4.68 -7.82 6.42
C TYR A 172 -4.21 -8.82 5.35
N LYS A 173 -3.25 -8.41 4.51
CA LYS A 173 -2.66 -9.27 3.48
C LYS A 173 -1.99 -10.49 4.10
N LEU A 174 -1.25 -10.34 5.19
CA LEU A 174 -0.65 -11.45 5.92
C LEU A 174 -1.72 -12.44 6.40
N GLY A 175 -2.85 -11.95 6.92
CA GLY A 175 -4.02 -12.78 7.24
C GLY A 175 -4.56 -13.58 6.05
N ARG A 176 -4.68 -12.97 4.87
CA ARG A 176 -5.06 -13.66 3.62
C ARG A 176 -4.03 -14.68 3.17
N VAL A 177 -2.74 -14.36 3.26
CA VAL A 177 -1.66 -15.28 2.90
C VAL A 177 -1.68 -16.51 3.81
N GLN A 178 -1.91 -16.34 5.12
CA GLN A 178 -2.07 -17.48 6.02
C GLN A 178 -3.27 -18.35 5.64
N PHE A 179 -4.37 -17.75 5.18
CA PHE A 179 -5.53 -18.47 4.71
C PHE A 179 -5.22 -19.35 3.49
N ILE A 180 -4.57 -18.77 2.48
CA ILE A 180 -4.14 -19.46 1.25
C ILE A 180 -3.27 -20.67 1.60
N LYS A 181 -2.40 -20.52 2.61
CA LYS A 181 -1.52 -21.58 3.11
C LYS A 181 -2.21 -22.64 3.97
N GLY A 182 -3.52 -22.53 4.19
CA GLY A 182 -4.29 -23.44 5.04
C GLY A 182 -4.16 -23.16 6.54
N ASN A 183 -3.43 -22.13 6.94
CA ASN A 183 -3.23 -21.75 8.35
C ASN A 183 -4.42 -20.93 8.88
N ARG A 184 -5.58 -21.57 8.94
CA ARG A 184 -6.88 -20.97 9.31
C ARG A 184 -6.85 -20.22 10.64
N GLN A 185 -6.18 -20.76 11.66
CA GLN A 185 -6.09 -20.13 12.98
C GLN A 185 -5.27 -18.82 12.93
N ARG A 186 -4.06 -18.88 12.35
CA ARG A 186 -3.22 -17.68 12.18
C ARG A 186 -3.86 -16.62 11.29
N SER A 187 -4.61 -17.05 10.28
CA SER A 187 -5.37 -16.13 9.43
C SER A 187 -6.36 -15.31 10.27
N ARG A 188 -7.18 -15.95 11.11
CA ARG A 188 -8.09 -15.24 12.02
C ARG A 188 -7.36 -14.30 12.95
N GLU A 189 -6.27 -14.76 13.57
CA GLU A 189 -5.48 -13.94 14.50
C GLU A 189 -5.04 -12.60 13.87
N TYR A 190 -4.46 -12.62 12.67
CA TYR A 190 -4.05 -11.39 11.99
C TYR A 190 -5.23 -10.52 11.54
N LEU A 191 -6.33 -11.13 11.08
CA LEU A 191 -7.51 -10.39 10.65
C LEU A 191 -8.22 -9.70 11.82
N ASP A 192 -8.37 -10.40 12.95
CA ASP A 192 -8.88 -9.85 14.20
C ASP A 192 -7.95 -8.75 14.75
N GLU A 193 -6.64 -8.91 14.60
CA GLU A 193 -5.65 -7.89 14.98
C GLU A 193 -5.84 -6.60 14.18
N VAL A 194 -6.00 -6.65 12.85
CA VAL A 194 -6.33 -5.47 12.04
C VAL A 194 -7.59 -4.78 12.54
N ILE A 195 -8.63 -5.57 12.82
CA ILE A 195 -9.93 -5.04 13.28
C ILE A 195 -9.79 -4.31 14.62
N ARG A 196 -8.98 -4.86 15.52
CA ARG A 196 -8.78 -4.35 16.87
C ARG A 196 -7.89 -3.12 16.91
N GLU A 197 -6.77 -3.14 16.18
CA GLU A 197 -5.77 -2.06 16.18
C GLU A 197 -6.14 -0.91 15.24
N TYR A 198 -6.82 -1.20 14.13
CA TYR A 198 -7.14 -0.23 13.08
C TYR A 198 -8.64 -0.19 12.73
N PRO A 199 -9.55 -0.02 13.70
CA PRO A 199 -10.99 -0.24 13.52
C PRO A 199 -11.65 0.64 12.45
N SER A 200 -11.12 1.86 12.24
CA SER A 200 -11.58 2.83 11.24
C SER A 200 -10.85 2.75 9.90
N HIS A 201 -9.84 1.90 9.76
CA HIS A 201 -9.09 1.73 8.52
C HIS A 201 -9.84 0.83 7.53
N ALA A 202 -9.66 1.05 6.23
CA ALA A 202 -10.29 0.22 5.19
C ALA A 202 -9.94 -1.27 5.34
N ALA A 203 -8.69 -1.58 5.69
CA ALA A 203 -8.22 -2.93 6.00
C ALA A 203 -9.07 -3.67 7.06
N ALA A 204 -9.59 -2.95 8.07
CA ALA A 204 -10.46 -3.57 9.08
C ALA A 204 -11.85 -3.93 8.54
N GLN A 205 -12.37 -3.15 7.59
CA GLN A 205 -13.61 -3.50 6.90
C GLN A 205 -13.40 -4.73 6.02
N LEU A 206 -12.30 -4.77 5.26
CA LEU A 206 -11.91 -5.94 4.46
C LEU A 206 -11.70 -7.19 5.32
N ALA A 207 -11.07 -7.05 6.49
CA ALA A 207 -10.86 -8.14 7.43
C ALA A 207 -12.17 -8.70 7.99
N ARG A 208 -13.11 -7.83 8.40
CA ARG A 208 -14.44 -8.24 8.87
C ARG A 208 -15.20 -9.01 7.79
N GLN A 209 -15.19 -8.51 6.57
CA GLN A 209 -15.85 -9.19 5.46
C GLN A 209 -15.22 -10.55 5.18
N PHE A 210 -13.89 -10.59 5.09
CA PHE A 210 -13.17 -11.85 4.84
C PHE A 210 -13.48 -12.90 5.92
N LEU A 211 -13.54 -12.49 7.19
CA LEU A 211 -13.92 -13.38 8.29
C LEU A 211 -15.34 -13.92 8.10
N LEU A 212 -16.31 -13.07 7.78
CA LEU A 212 -17.71 -13.50 7.58
C LEU A 212 -17.87 -14.51 6.42
N GLU A 213 -17.08 -14.36 5.36
CA GLU A 213 -17.20 -15.19 4.16
C GLU A 213 -16.49 -16.54 4.26
N ASN A 214 -15.42 -16.60 5.04
CA ASN A 214 -14.46 -17.71 4.96
C ASN A 214 -14.42 -18.59 6.21
N PHE A 215 -15.18 -18.25 7.26
CA PHE A 215 -15.05 -18.83 8.59
C PHE A 215 -16.36 -19.04 9.31
#